data_AF-A0A533RMY9-F1
#
_entry.id   AF-A0A533RMY9-F1
#
_cell.length_a   1.000
_cell.length_b   1.000
_cell.length_c   1.000
_cell.angle_alpha   90.00
_cell.angle_beta   90.00
_cell.angle_gamma   90.00
#
_symmetry.space_group_name_H-M   'P 1'
#
loop_
_entity.id
_entity.type
_entity.pdbx_description
1 polymer ?
#
loop_
_entity_poly.entity_id
_entity_poly.type
_entity_poly.pdbx_seq_one_letter_code
_entity_poly.pdbx_strand_id
1 'polypeptide(L)'
;MEVLARTCNTERMNAERIFARIMLIIGGLFWIAAAWGAQWAYIGAPFTKALGYALIFAVGVAVVFIIGLFYENLAAMLLTAGAIAVVVWGIVAGWGTGVWATMFFFAIVPMLVSAALYALAAQMQRTCEIGE
;
A
#
# COMPACT_ATOMS: atom_id res chain seq x y z
N MET A 1 -33.80 -13.39 -7.20
CA MET A 1 -32.77 -12.57 -7.87
C MET A 1 -32.83 -11.09 -7.48
N GLU A 2 -33.95 -10.57 -6.96
CA GLU A 2 -34.01 -9.17 -6.44
C GLU A 2 -33.11 -8.88 -5.23
N VAL A 3 -32.78 -9.87 -4.39
CA VAL A 3 -31.94 -9.68 -3.20
C VAL A 3 -30.47 -9.42 -3.57
N LEU A 4 -29.97 -10.01 -4.67
CA LEU A 4 -28.59 -9.84 -5.14
C LEU A 4 -28.39 -8.50 -5.87
N ALA A 5 -29.38 -8.05 -6.63
CA ALA A 5 -29.36 -6.73 -7.26
C ALA A 5 -29.37 -5.58 -6.22
N ARG A 6 -29.92 -5.82 -5.02
CA ARG A 6 -29.95 -4.83 -3.93
C ARG A 6 -28.63 -4.70 -3.18
N THR A 7 -27.72 -5.67 -3.33
CA THR A 7 -26.42 -5.69 -2.63
C THR A 7 -25.26 -5.09 -3.43
N CYS A 8 -25.43 -4.85 -4.74
CA CYS A 8 -24.40 -4.20 -5.54
C CYS A 8 -24.44 -2.67 -5.33
N ASN A 9 -23.67 -2.19 -4.34
CA ASN A 9 -23.51 -0.76 -4.09
C ASN A 9 -22.23 -0.24 -4.78
N THR A 10 -22.38 0.25 -6.01
CA THR A 10 -21.28 0.77 -6.83
C THR A 10 -20.60 2.00 -6.21
N GLU A 11 -21.34 2.84 -5.49
CA GLU A 11 -20.77 4.00 -4.78
C GLU A 11 -19.81 3.56 -3.67
N ARG A 12 -20.19 2.55 -2.89
CA ARG A 12 -19.34 2.00 -1.83
C ARG A 12 -18.07 1.38 -2.38
N MET A 13 -18.17 0.60 -3.46
CA MET A 13 -17.01 0.01 -4.14
C MET A 13 -16.03 1.08 -4.63
N ASN A 14 -16.54 2.16 -5.24
CA ASN A 14 -15.70 3.28 -5.67
C ASN A 14 -15.05 4.03 -4.50
N ALA A 15 -15.78 4.22 -3.39
CA ALA A 15 -15.22 4.83 -2.20
C ALA A 15 -14.07 4.00 -1.61
N GLU A 16 -14.22 2.68 -1.53
CA GLU A 16 -13.18 1.75 -1.05
C GLU A 16 -11.92 1.81 -1.93
N ARG A 17 -12.09 1.82 -3.27
CA ARG A 17 -10.99 1.98 -4.24
C ARG A 17 -10.25 3.29 -4.07
N ILE A 18 -10.97 4.41 -4.00
CA ILE A 18 -10.38 5.75 -3.88
C ILE A 18 -9.62 5.87 -2.55
N PHE A 19 -10.21 5.39 -1.45
CA PHE A 19 -9.57 5.46 -0.15
C PHE A 19 -8.30 4.59 -0.08
N ALA A 20 -8.32 3.38 -0.66
CA ALA A 20 -7.14 2.52 -0.78
C ALA A 20 -6.01 3.20 -1.56
N ARG A 21 -6.35 3.87 -2.68
CA ARG A 21 -5.39 4.61 -3.50
C ARG A 21 -4.78 5.79 -2.76
N ILE A 22 -5.59 6.56 -2.04
CA ILE A 22 -5.11 7.70 -1.25
C ILE A 22 -4.14 7.24 -0.17
N MET A 23 -4.49 6.19 0.58
CA MET A 23 -3.61 5.61 1.61
C MET A 23 -2.29 5.13 1.02
N LEU A 24 -2.32 4.43 -0.11
CA LEU A 24 -1.13 3.98 -0.83
C LEU A 24 -0.23 5.16 -1.25
N ILE A 25 -0.81 6.21 -1.83
CA ILE A 25 -0.05 7.38 -2.29
C ILE A 25 0.56 8.11 -1.10
N ILE A 26 -0.20 8.37 -0.04
CA ILE A 26 0.28 9.11 1.14
C ILE A 26 1.40 8.32 1.83
N GLY A 27 1.18 7.02 2.08
CA GLY A 27 2.21 6.15 2.67
C GLY A 27 3.45 6.05 1.78
N GLY A 28 3.26 5.93 0.47
CA GLY A 28 4.34 5.90 -0.50
C GLY A 28 5.18 7.18 -0.51
N LEU A 29 4.53 8.35 -0.55
CA LEU A 29 5.21 9.65 -0.51
C LEU A 29 6.01 9.84 0.77
N PHE A 30 5.45 9.42 1.91
CA PHE A 30 6.17 9.43 3.18
C PHE A 30 7.48 8.63 3.09
N TRP A 31 7.43 7.40 2.57
CA TRP A 31 8.62 6.55 2.47
C TRP A 31 9.64 7.01 1.43
N ILE A 32 9.19 7.60 0.32
CA ILE A 32 10.08 8.24 -0.66
C ILE A 32 10.87 9.36 0.00
N ALA A 33 10.18 10.24 0.75
CA ALA A 33 10.81 11.34 1.48
C ALA A 33 11.72 10.84 2.60
N ALA A 34 11.31 9.81 3.35
CA ALA A 34 12.09 9.21 4.42
C ALA A 34 13.38 8.55 3.90
N ALA A 35 13.29 7.78 2.81
CA ALA A 35 14.45 7.13 2.19
C ALA A 35 15.45 8.16 1.65
N TRP A 36 14.95 9.21 1.00
CA TRP A 36 15.78 10.31 0.54
C TRP A 36 16.46 11.03 1.71
N GLY A 37 15.69 11.41 2.73
CA GLY A 37 16.17 12.13 3.92
C GLY A 37 17.19 11.33 4.71
N ALA A 38 17.02 10.01 4.86
CA ALA A 38 17.99 9.15 5.51
C ALA A 38 19.34 9.14 4.78
N GLN A 39 19.34 9.11 3.45
CA GLN A 39 20.58 9.10 2.67
C GLN A 39 21.25 10.47 2.64
N TRP A 40 20.48 11.53 2.41
CA TRP A 40 21.03 12.87 2.25
C TRP A 40 21.42 13.50 3.59
N ALA A 41 20.52 13.50 4.58
CA ALA A 41 20.72 14.21 5.84
C ALA A 41 21.49 13.40 6.88
N TYR A 42 21.23 12.09 7.00
CA TYR A 42 21.87 11.25 8.02
C TYR A 42 23.20 10.65 7.56
N ILE A 43 23.25 10.09 6.36
CA ILE A 43 24.45 9.42 5.83
C ILE A 43 25.39 10.42 5.14
N GLY A 44 24.89 11.61 4.77
CA GLY A 44 25.68 12.62 4.05
C GLY A 44 26.01 12.20 2.61
N ALA A 45 25.19 11.33 2.01
CA ALA A 45 25.39 10.89 0.63
C ALA A 45 25.19 12.06 -0.35
N PRO A 46 25.93 12.09 -1.48
CA PRO A 46 25.71 13.09 -2.52
C PRO A 46 24.27 13.00 -3.05
N PHE A 47 23.70 14.15 -3.41
CA PHE A 47 22.29 14.31 -3.79
C PHE A 47 21.82 13.27 -4.82
N THR A 48 22.62 12.99 -5.84
CA THR A 48 22.30 12.02 -6.90
C THR A 48 22.16 10.59 -6.37
N LYS A 49 22.99 10.19 -5.40
CA LYS A 49 22.86 8.86 -4.76
C LYS A 49 21.62 8.79 -3.88
N ALA A 50 21.36 9.82 -3.07
CA ALA A 50 20.18 9.88 -2.22
C ALA A 50 18.87 9.83 -3.05
N LEU A 51 18.84 10.53 -4.19
CA LEU A 51 17.71 10.50 -5.11
C LEU A 51 17.52 9.09 -5.73
N GLY A 52 18.60 8.38 -6.04
CA GLY A 52 18.55 7.01 -6.54
C GLY A 52 17.84 6.05 -5.57
N TYR A 53 18.09 6.18 -4.26
CA TYR A 53 17.37 5.40 -3.25
C TYR A 53 15.89 5.74 -3.18
N ALA A 54 15.55 7.03 -3.21
CA ALA A 54 14.15 7.49 -3.22
C ALA A 54 13.38 6.95 -4.43
N LEU A 55 14.05 6.86 -5.59
CA LEU A 55 13.48 6.36 -6.83
C LEU A 55 13.02 4.89 -6.70
N ILE A 56 13.75 4.06 -5.95
CA ILE A 56 13.37 2.65 -5.73
C ILE A 56 12.00 2.58 -5.05
N PHE A 57 11.79 3.37 -4.00
CA PHE A 57 10.50 3.45 -3.32
C PHE A 57 9.42 4.04 -4.22
N ALA A 58 9.74 5.08 -5.00
CA ALA A 58 8.81 5.70 -5.93
C ALA A 58 8.32 4.71 -7.00
N VAL A 59 9.25 3.93 -7.57
CA VAL A 59 8.92 2.88 -8.54
C VAL A 59 8.08 1.79 -7.90
N GLY A 60 8.43 1.33 -6.69
CA GLY A 60 7.64 0.33 -5.97
C GLY A 60 6.19 0.77 -5.73
N VAL A 61 6.01 2.01 -5.27
CA VAL A 61 4.68 2.61 -5.07
C VAL A 61 3.92 2.73 -6.39
N ALA A 62 4.59 3.22 -7.45
CA ALA A 62 3.98 3.36 -8.77
C ALA A 62 3.52 2.00 -9.34
N VAL A 63 4.34 0.95 -9.20
CA VAL A 63 4.00 -0.41 -9.64
C VAL A 63 2.76 -0.92 -8.90
N VAL A 64 2.74 -0.83 -7.57
CA VAL A 64 1.57 -1.28 -6.77
C VAL A 64 0.34 -0.45 -7.11
N PHE A 65 0.50 0.86 -7.32
CA PHE A 65 -0.60 1.75 -7.69
C PHE A 65 -1.20 1.38 -9.05
N ILE A 66 -0.36 1.22 -10.08
CA ILE A 66 -0.79 0.82 -11.43
C ILE A 66 -1.48 -0.54 -11.39
N ILE A 67 -0.93 -1.51 -10.65
CA ILE A 67 -1.56 -2.82 -10.47
C ILE A 67 -2.92 -2.65 -9.77
N GLY A 68 -3.02 -1.82 -8.74
CA GLY A 68 -4.28 -1.52 -8.04
C GLY A 68 -5.34 -0.79 -8.87
N LEU A 69 -4.99 -0.26 -10.05
CA LEU A 69 -5.99 0.29 -10.98
C LEU A 69 -6.79 -0.81 -11.68
N PHE A 70 -6.19 -1.97 -11.94
CA PHE A 70 -6.76 -3.02 -12.79
C PHE A 70 -6.94 -4.37 -12.09
N TYR A 71 -6.10 -4.68 -11.09
CA TYR A 71 -6.02 -5.99 -10.44
C TYR A 71 -6.06 -5.85 -8.91
N GLU A 72 -7.26 -5.65 -8.38
CA GLU A 72 -7.48 -5.38 -6.95
C GLU A 72 -7.01 -6.51 -6.04
N ASN A 73 -7.31 -7.76 -6.41
CA ASN A 73 -6.84 -8.93 -5.65
C ASN A 73 -5.31 -9.03 -5.64
N LEU A 74 -4.66 -8.73 -6.78
CA LEU A 74 -3.21 -8.76 -6.86
C LEU A 74 -2.59 -7.64 -6.02
N ALA A 75 -3.17 -6.43 -6.06
CA ALA A 75 -2.74 -5.32 -5.22
C ALA A 75 -2.89 -5.64 -3.72
N ALA A 76 -4.00 -6.26 -3.31
CA ALA A 76 -4.20 -6.71 -1.94
C ALA A 76 -3.15 -7.74 -1.50
N MET A 77 -2.83 -8.71 -2.37
CA MET A 77 -1.79 -9.71 -2.12
C MET A 77 -0.40 -9.06 -2.01
N LEU A 78 -0.05 -8.16 -2.93
CA LEU A 78 1.25 -7.46 -2.92
C LEU A 78 1.42 -6.59 -1.67
N LEU A 79 0.38 -5.88 -1.26
CA LEU A 79 0.41 -5.04 -0.07
C LEU A 79 0.52 -5.87 1.22
N THR A 80 -0.20 -6.99 1.30
CA THR A 80 -0.10 -7.92 2.42
C THR A 80 1.27 -8.57 2.49
N ALA A 81 1.79 -9.05 1.35
CA ALA A 81 3.13 -9.61 1.24
C ALA A 81 4.20 -8.58 1.62
N GLY A 82 4.03 -7.33 1.17
CA GLY A 82 4.90 -6.22 1.54
C GLY A 82 4.90 -5.94 3.04
N ALA A 83 3.73 -5.93 3.69
CA ALA A 83 3.63 -5.78 5.14
C ALA A 83 4.35 -6.91 5.90
N ILE A 84 4.18 -8.16 5.45
CA ILE A 84 4.89 -9.32 6.02
C ILE A 84 6.40 -9.17 5.83
N ALA A 85 6.84 -8.78 4.62
CA ALA A 85 8.25 -8.59 4.31
C ALA A 85 8.90 -7.53 5.22
N VAL A 86 8.19 -6.42 5.50
CA VAL A 86 8.65 -5.38 6.44
C VAL A 86 8.81 -5.94 7.85
N VAL A 87 7.86 -6.75 8.33
CA VAL A 87 7.94 -7.38 9.66
C VAL A 87 9.13 -8.34 9.74
N VAL A 88 9.28 -9.23 8.76
CA VAL A 88 10.40 -10.18 8.70
C VAL A 88 11.73 -9.43 8.67
N TRP A 89 11.82 -8.39 7.83
CA TRP A 89 13.01 -7.56 7.74
C TRP A 89 13.32 -6.85 9.07
N GLY A 90 12.32 -6.31 9.76
CA GLY A 90 12.50 -5.66 11.05
C GLY A 90 13.00 -6.58 12.16
N ILE A 91 12.56 -7.85 12.14
CA ILE A 91 13.06 -8.88 13.06
C ILE A 91 14.53 -9.18 12.76
N VAL A 92 14.86 -9.44 11.49
CA VAL A 92 16.23 -9.77 11.06
C VAL A 92 17.20 -8.62 11.31
N ALA A 93 16.75 -7.38 11.11
CA ALA A 93 17.55 -6.17 11.32
C ALA A 93 17.67 -5.76 12.80
N GLY A 94 16.94 -6.40 13.71
CA GLY A 94 16.98 -6.09 15.14
C GLY A 94 16.49 -4.68 15.47
N TRP A 95 15.39 -4.24 14.86
CA TRP A 95 14.87 -2.88 15.07
C TRP A 95 14.52 -2.59 16.53
N GLY A 96 14.93 -1.42 17.02
CA GLY A 96 14.50 -0.90 18.31
C GLY A 96 13.04 -0.46 18.32
N THR A 97 12.47 -0.28 19.51
CA THR A 97 11.04 0.06 19.70
C THR A 97 10.60 1.31 18.93
N GLY A 98 11.45 2.33 18.83
CA GLY A 98 11.15 3.55 18.06
C GLY A 98 10.95 3.28 16.57
N VAL A 99 11.82 2.47 15.96
CA VAL A 99 11.71 2.09 14.54
C VAL A 99 10.48 1.22 14.32
N TRP A 100 10.19 0.28 15.22
CA TRP A 100 8.96 -0.52 15.18
C TRP A 100 7.70 0.35 15.20
N ALA A 101 7.64 1.36 16.07
CA ALA A 101 6.50 2.27 16.12
C ALA A 101 6.34 3.01 14.78
N THR A 102 7.41 3.60 14.23
CA THR A 102 7.35 4.29 12.94
C THR A 102 6.92 3.36 11.80
N MET A 103 7.52 2.17 11.72
CA MET A 103 7.19 1.18 10.68
C MET A 103 5.76 0.66 10.81
N PHE A 104 5.26 0.48 12.03
CA PHE A 104 3.90 0.06 12.26
C PHE A 104 2.88 1.09 11.76
N PHE A 105 3.03 2.35 12.18
CA PHE A 105 2.05 3.40 11.85
C PHE A 105 2.14 3.91 10.40
N PHE A 106 3.35 4.00 9.84
CA PHE A 106 3.56 4.62 8.53
C PHE A 106 3.79 3.62 7.39
N ALA A 107 4.03 2.34 7.66
CA ALA A 107 4.15 1.29 6.64
C ALA A 107 3.07 0.20 6.83
N ILE A 108 3.14 -0.54 7.92
CA ILE A 108 2.36 -1.78 8.09
C ILE A 108 0.85 -1.50 8.09
N VAL A 109 0.38 -0.57 8.94
CA VAL A 109 -1.06 -0.26 9.04
C VAL A 109 -1.61 0.28 7.71
N PRO A 110 -1.01 1.30 7.06
CA PRO A 110 -1.48 1.77 5.75
C PRO A 110 -1.51 0.67 4.68
N MET A 111 -0.51 -0.21 4.64
CA MET A 111 -0.46 -1.32 3.69
C MET A 111 -1.59 -2.32 3.93
N LEU A 112 -1.80 -2.75 5.18
CA LEU A 112 -2.85 -3.72 5.53
C LEU A 112 -4.25 -3.14 5.36
N VAL A 113 -4.46 -1.86 5.72
CA VAL A 113 -5.75 -1.18 5.49
C VAL A 113 -6.02 -1.07 3.99
N SER A 114 -5.04 -0.64 3.20
CA SER A 114 -5.19 -0.57 1.73
C SER A 114 -5.44 -1.96 1.13
N ALA A 115 -4.75 -3.00 1.60
CA ALA A 115 -4.96 -4.37 1.17
C ALA A 115 -6.38 -4.86 1.45
N ALA A 116 -6.89 -4.58 2.66
CA ALA A 116 -8.25 -4.95 3.05
C ALA A 116 -9.29 -4.24 2.17
N LEU A 117 -9.11 -2.96 1.88
CA LEU A 117 -10.01 -2.20 1.01
C LEU A 117 -10.02 -2.72 -0.43
N TYR A 118 -8.85 -3.05 -0.99
CA TYR A 118 -8.78 -3.68 -2.31
C TYR A 118 -9.43 -5.06 -2.32
N ALA A 119 -9.26 -5.86 -1.25
CA ALA A 119 -9.90 -7.17 -1.14
C ALA A 119 -11.43 -7.06 -1.04
N LEU A 120 -11.95 -6.08 -0.28
CA LEU A 120 -13.39 -5.82 -0.16
C LEU A 120 -13.98 -5.35 -1.50
N ALA A 121 -13.31 -4.41 -2.19
CA ALA A 121 -13.73 -3.96 -3.51
C ALA A 121 -13.79 -5.12 -4.51
N ALA A 122 -12.80 -6.01 -4.48
CA ALA A 122 -12.76 -7.19 -5.35
C ALA A 122 -13.88 -8.19 -5.04
N GLN A 123 -14.24 -8.38 -3.76
CA GLN A 123 -15.36 -9.24 -3.37
C GLN A 123 -16.71 -8.65 -3.82
N MET A 124 -16.89 -7.34 -3.74
CA MET A 124 -18.11 -6.67 -4.23
C MET A 124 -18.22 -6.79 -5.75
N GLN A 125 -17.14 -6.58 -6.49
CA GLN A 125 -17.15 -6.72 -7.95
C GLN A 125 -17.59 -8.13 -8.38
N ARG A 126 -17.01 -9.18 -7.77
CA ARG A 126 -17.42 -10.57 -8.04
C ARG A 126 -18.90 -10.84 -7.74
N THR A 127 -19.43 -10.26 -6.67
CA THR A 127 -20.83 -10.45 -6.29
C THR A 127 -21.77 -9.77 -7.30
N CYS A 128 -21.39 -8.62 -7.84
CA CYS A 128 -22.13 -7.94 -8.90
C CYS A 128 -22.08 -8.73 -10.23
N GLU A 129 -20.92 -9.29 -10.60
CA GLU A 129 -20.75 -10.07 -11.84
C GLU A 129 -21.56 -11.39 -11.85
N ILE A 130 -21.79 -12.02 -10.70
CA ILE A 130 -22.59 -13.27 -10.59
C ILE A 130 -24.11 -12.98 -10.62
N GLY A 131 -24.51 -11.73 -10.36
CA GLY A 131 -25.90 -11.31 -10.31
C GLY A 131 -26.52 -10.94 -11.66
N GLU A 132 -25.69 -10.80 -12.71
CA GLU A 132 -26.10 -10.61 -14.11
C GLU A 132 -26.32 -11.96 -14.82
#